data_AF-A0A382R559-F1
#
_entry.id   AF-A0A382R559-F1
#
_cell.length_a   1.000
_cell.length_b   1.000
_cell.length_c   1.000
_cell.angle_alpha   90.00
_cell.angle_beta   90.00
_cell.angle_gamma   90.00
#
_symmetry.space_group_name_H-M   'P 1'
#
loop_
_entity.id
_entity.type
_entity.pdbx_description
1 polymer ?
#
loop_
_entity_poly.entity_id
_entity_poly.type
_entity_poly.pdbx_seq_one_letter_code
_entity_poly.pdbx_strand_id
1 'polypeptide(L)'
;NFQFAENAVINVSATTNWIISWVITLQYNTTVEQLKKVRDEIEKYITTHKDYKTSLGHAVRVDKFSDSSIDMYIRCFTVTDDWDEWLKVKERLAIEIKQIVEKNNASFAFPSQSIYVEKK
;
A
#
# COMPACT_ATOMS: atom_id res chain seq x y z
N ASN A 1 -38.39 -16.40 9.53
CA ASN A 1 -37.35 -16.12 8.51
C ASN A 1 -37.38 -14.67 8.08
N PHE A 2 -36.99 -13.73 8.96
CA PHE A 2 -36.95 -12.28 8.67
C PHE A 2 -35.51 -11.72 8.67
N GLN A 3 -34.51 -12.49 9.14
CA GLN A 3 -33.12 -12.04 9.30
C GLN A 3 -32.27 -12.03 8.02
N PHE A 4 -32.80 -12.47 6.88
CA PHE A 4 -32.07 -12.44 5.59
C PHE A 4 -32.42 -11.23 4.71
N ALA A 5 -33.39 -10.39 5.11
CA ALA A 5 -33.86 -9.28 4.30
C ALA A 5 -33.07 -7.97 4.50
N GLU A 6 -32.25 -7.85 5.55
CA GLU A 6 -31.63 -6.57 5.93
C GLU A 6 -30.10 -6.51 5.81
N ASN A 7 -29.41 -7.62 5.53
CA ASN A 7 -27.95 -7.63 5.41
C ASN A 7 -27.52 -8.02 4.00
N ALA A 8 -26.71 -7.17 3.36
CA ALA A 8 -26.02 -7.55 2.13
C ALA A 8 -25.11 -8.74 2.41
N VAL A 9 -25.46 -9.92 1.91
CA VAL A 9 -24.61 -11.11 1.98
C VAL A 9 -23.52 -10.96 0.93
N ILE A 10 -22.29 -10.66 1.37
CA ILE A 10 -21.13 -10.61 0.48
C ILE A 10 -20.68 -12.05 0.22
N ASN A 11 -20.85 -12.52 -1.01
CA ASN A 11 -20.38 -13.84 -1.42
C ASN A 11 -18.88 -13.78 -1.78
N VAL A 12 -18.02 -14.11 -0.80
CA VAL A 12 -16.56 -14.13 -0.99
C VAL A 12 -16.13 -15.21 -1.99
N SER A 13 -16.89 -16.31 -2.15
CA SER A 13 -16.54 -17.38 -3.10
C SER A 13 -16.78 -16.99 -4.57
N ALA A 14 -17.46 -15.87 -4.83
CA ALA A 14 -17.60 -15.28 -6.17
C ALA A 14 -16.54 -14.20 -6.46
N THR A 15 -15.58 -13.98 -5.54
CA THR A 15 -14.47 -13.04 -5.74
C THR A 15 -13.59 -13.54 -6.87
N THR A 16 -13.55 -12.82 -7.99
CA THR A 16 -12.74 -13.21 -9.15
C THR A 16 -11.30 -12.69 -9.08
N ASN A 17 -11.05 -11.65 -8.27
CA ASN A 17 -9.75 -11.00 -8.12
C ASN A 17 -9.69 -10.30 -6.75
N TRP A 18 -8.71 -10.63 -5.92
CA TRP A 18 -8.57 -10.00 -4.60
C TRP A 18 -7.97 -8.59 -4.70
N ILE A 19 -8.50 -7.66 -3.91
CA ILE A 19 -7.93 -6.31 -3.79
C ILE A 19 -6.79 -6.32 -2.75
N ILE A 20 -5.72 -5.60 -3.07
CA ILE A 20 -4.73 -5.16 -2.08
C ILE A 20 -4.85 -3.64 -1.98
N SER A 21 -5.18 -3.14 -0.79
CA SER A 21 -5.33 -1.71 -0.53
C SER A 21 -4.62 -1.37 0.77
N TRP A 22 -3.55 -0.60 0.66
CA TRP A 22 -2.62 -0.30 1.75
C TRP A 22 -2.24 1.17 1.78
N VAL A 23 -1.85 1.61 2.96
CA VAL A 23 -1.13 2.87 3.15
C VAL A 23 0.22 2.50 3.74
N ILE A 24 1.29 2.96 3.11
CA ILE A 24 2.62 2.96 3.71
C ILE A 24 2.95 4.38 4.17
N THR A 25 3.81 4.50 5.18
CA THR A 25 4.18 5.78 5.77
C THR A 25 5.67 6.03 5.58
N LEU A 26 6.03 7.17 5.00
CA LEU A 26 7.41 7.60 4.79
C LEU A 26 7.77 8.76 5.72
N GLN A 27 9.03 8.88 6.09
CA GLN A 27 9.49 9.97 6.96
C GLN A 27 9.41 11.34 6.25
N TYR A 28 9.17 12.41 7.02
CA TYR A 28 9.12 13.78 6.49
C TYR A 28 10.44 14.31 5.91
N ASN A 29 11.57 13.71 6.28
CA ASN A 29 12.88 14.02 5.68
C ASN A 29 13.05 13.42 4.27
N THR A 30 12.12 12.58 3.81
CA THR A 30 12.13 12.02 2.44
C THR A 30 12.01 13.16 1.45
N THR A 31 12.99 13.32 0.56
CA THR A 31 12.95 14.42 -0.42
C THR A 31 11.85 14.19 -1.46
N VAL A 32 11.48 15.27 -2.18
CA VAL A 32 10.49 15.19 -3.25
C VAL A 32 10.92 14.21 -4.34
N GLU A 33 12.21 14.16 -4.67
CA GLU A 33 12.78 13.23 -5.65
C GLU A 33 12.67 11.78 -5.18
N GLN A 34 12.99 11.51 -3.92
CA GLN A 34 12.86 10.17 -3.33
C GLN A 34 11.40 9.73 -3.32
N LEU A 35 10.49 10.62 -2.90
CA LEU A 35 9.06 10.34 -2.85
C LEU A 35 8.49 9.98 -4.23
N LYS A 36 8.88 10.73 -5.27
CA LYS A 36 8.49 10.44 -6.66
C LYS A 36 9.07 9.10 -7.15
N LYS A 37 10.36 8.83 -6.89
CA LYS A 37 10.99 7.57 -7.31
C LYS A 37 10.36 6.35 -6.64
N VAL A 38 10.12 6.41 -5.33
CA VAL A 38 9.45 5.32 -4.59
C VAL A 38 8.06 5.05 -5.20
N ARG A 39 7.27 6.10 -5.41
CA ARG A 39 5.95 5.98 -6.06
C ARG A 39 6.06 5.32 -7.44
N ASP A 40 6.96 5.82 -8.29
CA ASP A 40 7.10 5.38 -9.69
C ASP A 40 7.60 3.94 -9.79
N GLU A 41 8.54 3.54 -8.93
CA GLU A 41 9.05 2.16 -8.89
C GLU A 41 7.99 1.18 -8.37
N ILE A 42 7.19 1.54 -7.36
CA ILE A 42 6.07 0.71 -6.89
C ILE A 42 5.00 0.59 -7.99
N GLU A 43 4.62 1.70 -8.64
CA GLU A 43 3.65 1.68 -9.74
C GLU A 43 4.16 0.85 -10.91
N LYS A 44 5.45 0.96 -11.24
CA LYS A 44 6.09 0.12 -12.27
C LYS A 44 6.05 -1.36 -11.90
N TYR A 45 6.38 -1.73 -10.67
CA TYR A 45 6.30 -3.12 -10.22
C TYR A 45 4.87 -3.68 -10.39
N ILE A 46 3.86 -2.96 -9.90
CA ILE A 46 2.45 -3.38 -10.02
C ILE A 46 2.02 -3.50 -11.49
N THR A 47 2.44 -2.57 -12.34
CA THR A 47 1.98 -2.55 -13.75
C THR A 47 2.68 -3.54 -14.66
N THR A 48 3.84 -4.06 -14.25
CA THR A 48 4.65 -4.98 -15.07
C THR A 48 4.67 -6.41 -14.54
N HIS A 49 4.36 -6.62 -13.26
CA HIS A 49 4.40 -7.95 -12.66
C HIS A 49 3.11 -8.74 -12.95
N LYS A 50 3.28 -10.00 -13.35
CA LYS A 50 2.19 -10.90 -13.80
C LYS A 50 1.10 -11.18 -12.75
N ASP A 51 1.40 -10.92 -11.49
CA ASP A 51 0.50 -11.22 -10.37
C ASP A 51 -0.66 -10.21 -10.26
N TYR A 52 -0.56 -9.06 -10.94
CA TYR A 52 -1.54 -7.98 -10.82
C TYR A 52 -2.33 -7.77 -12.10
N LYS A 53 -3.63 -7.54 -11.94
CA LYS A 53 -4.58 -7.33 -13.03
C LYS A 53 -4.85 -5.84 -13.22
N THR A 54 -3.97 -5.17 -13.96
CA THR A 54 -4.03 -3.71 -14.20
C THR A 54 -5.30 -3.26 -14.93
N SER A 55 -5.96 -4.13 -15.69
CA SER A 55 -7.21 -3.83 -16.39
C SER A 55 -8.38 -3.52 -15.44
N LEU A 56 -8.29 -3.93 -14.16
CA LEU A 56 -9.26 -3.58 -13.11
C LEU A 56 -8.94 -2.25 -12.42
N GLY A 57 -7.83 -1.61 -12.79
CA GLY A 57 -7.33 -0.36 -12.22
C GLY A 57 -6.33 -0.56 -11.09
N HIS A 58 -5.41 0.39 -10.95
CA HIS A 58 -4.41 0.48 -9.90
C HIS A 58 -4.19 1.94 -9.50
N ALA A 59 -3.62 2.18 -8.32
CA ALA A 59 -3.24 3.51 -7.88
C ALA A 59 -2.03 3.44 -6.93
N VAL A 60 -1.07 4.34 -7.14
CA VAL A 60 0.05 4.59 -6.20
C VAL A 60 0.19 6.09 -6.05
N ARG A 61 -0.31 6.67 -4.95
CA ARG A 61 -0.40 8.13 -4.79
C ARG A 61 0.04 8.56 -3.40
N VAL A 62 0.67 9.73 -3.31
CA VAL A 62 0.79 10.42 -2.01
C VAL A 62 -0.62 10.80 -1.59
N ASP A 63 -1.03 10.35 -0.41
CA ASP A 63 -2.42 10.41 0.06
C ASP A 63 -2.62 11.59 1.00
N LYS A 64 -1.83 11.64 2.08
CA LYS A 64 -1.92 12.70 3.08
C LYS A 64 -0.59 12.96 3.77
N PHE A 65 -0.49 14.13 4.38
CA PHE A 65 0.56 14.50 5.32
C PHE A 65 0.01 14.31 6.74
N SER A 66 0.41 13.23 7.41
CA SER A 66 -0.03 12.84 8.76
C SER A 66 0.89 13.44 9.83
N ASP A 67 0.51 13.36 11.11
CA ASP A 67 1.24 13.98 12.23
C ASP A 67 2.75 13.68 12.24
N SER A 68 3.15 12.46 11.88
CA SER A 68 4.55 12.02 11.86
C SER A 68 4.97 11.30 10.58
N SER A 69 4.21 11.42 9.49
CA SER A 69 4.50 10.72 8.23
C SER A 69 3.94 11.39 6.98
N ILE A 70 4.53 11.07 5.84
CA ILE A 70 3.94 11.24 4.51
C ILE A 70 3.32 9.90 4.12
N ASP A 71 2.01 9.85 3.99
CA ASP A 71 1.28 8.62 3.69
C ASP A 71 1.20 8.42 2.17
N MET A 72 1.49 7.21 1.71
CA MET A 72 1.37 6.79 0.32
C MET A 72 0.36 5.66 0.20
N TYR A 73 -0.73 5.92 -0.52
CA TYR A 73 -1.77 4.96 -0.82
C TYR A 73 -1.39 4.08 -2.00
N ILE A 74 -1.58 2.77 -1.83
CA ILE A 74 -1.30 1.72 -2.80
C ILE A 74 -2.55 0.87 -2.97
N ARG A 75 -3.03 0.74 -4.21
CA ARG A 75 -4.19 -0.08 -4.56
C ARG A 75 -3.93 -0.85 -5.84
N CYS A 76 -4.16 -2.16 -5.81
CA CYS A 76 -4.13 -3.02 -6.99
C CYS A 76 -5.03 -4.24 -6.79
N PHE A 77 -5.25 -4.99 -7.87
CA PHE A 77 -5.98 -6.26 -7.85
C PHE A 77 -5.06 -7.40 -8.27
N THR A 78 -5.16 -8.55 -7.61
CA THR A 78 -4.42 -9.75 -7.99
C THR A 78 -5.12 -10.45 -9.15
N VAL A 79 -4.36 -11.18 -9.96
CA VAL A 79 -4.92 -12.08 -10.99
C VAL A 79 -5.59 -13.29 -10.33
N THR A 80 -5.02 -13.79 -9.23
CA THR A 80 -5.54 -14.95 -8.48
C THR A 80 -6.83 -14.62 -7.71
N ASP A 81 -7.71 -15.61 -7.62
CA ASP A 81 -8.85 -15.74 -6.73
C ASP A 81 -8.60 -16.73 -5.58
N ASP A 82 -7.49 -17.47 -5.60
CA ASP A 82 -7.06 -18.36 -4.53
C ASP A 82 -6.49 -17.57 -3.34
N TRP A 83 -6.92 -17.93 -2.13
CA TRP A 83 -6.56 -17.23 -0.89
C TRP A 83 -5.09 -17.43 -0.50
N ASP A 84 -4.57 -18.66 -0.61
CA ASP A 84 -3.18 -18.96 -0.24
C ASP A 84 -2.20 -18.27 -1.20
N GLU A 85 -2.50 -18.26 -2.50
CA GLU A 85 -1.70 -17.53 -3.48
C GLU A 85 -1.84 -16.01 -3.29
N TRP A 86 -3.03 -15.50 -2.97
CA TRP A 86 -3.20 -14.08 -2.66
C TRP A 86 -2.32 -13.64 -1.48
N LEU A 87 -2.21 -14.45 -0.42
CA LEU A 87 -1.31 -14.15 0.70
C LEU A 87 0.16 -14.04 0.25
N LYS A 88 0.61 -14.94 -0.64
CA LYS A 88 1.97 -14.92 -1.18
C LYS A 88 2.21 -13.71 -2.10
N VAL A 89 1.24 -13.37 -2.96
CA VAL A 89 1.32 -12.16 -3.81
C VAL A 89 1.42 -10.91 -2.94
N LYS A 90 0.61 -10.85 -1.87
CA LYS A 90 0.61 -9.75 -0.91
C LYS A 90 1.95 -9.63 -0.17
N GLU A 91 2.54 -10.75 0.25
CA GLU A 91 3.88 -10.77 0.85
C GLU A 91 4.95 -10.28 -0.13
N ARG A 92 4.95 -10.77 -1.38
CA ARG A 92 5.87 -10.31 -2.43
C ARG A 92 5.79 -8.80 -2.63
N LEU A 93 4.57 -8.24 -2.67
CA LEU A 93 4.38 -6.80 -2.76
C LEU A 93 4.99 -6.05 -1.57
N ALA A 94 4.78 -6.54 -0.35
CA ALA A 94 5.32 -5.90 0.85
C ALA A 94 6.86 -5.87 0.85
N ILE A 95 7.48 -6.99 0.49
CA ILE A 95 8.94 -7.12 0.40
C ILE A 95 9.49 -6.19 -0.69
N GLU A 96 8.88 -6.16 -1.87
CA GLU A 96 9.30 -5.29 -2.96
C GLU A 96 9.16 -3.81 -2.57
N ILE A 97 8.05 -3.40 -1.97
CA ILE A 97 7.87 -2.02 -1.48
C ILE A 97 8.99 -1.66 -0.51
N LYS A 98 9.32 -2.55 0.44
CA LYS A 98 10.41 -2.33 1.38
C LYS A 98 11.75 -2.14 0.65
N GLN A 99 12.06 -3.02 -0.30
CA GLN A 99 13.29 -2.95 -1.10
C GLN A 99 13.37 -1.65 -1.90
N ILE A 100 12.27 -1.22 -2.53
CA ILE A 100 12.19 0.04 -3.28
C ILE A 100 12.45 1.24 -2.35
N VAL A 101 11.83 1.26 -1.16
CA VAL A 101 12.04 2.33 -0.18
C VAL A 101 13.51 2.40 0.24
N GLU A 102 14.10 1.27 0.61
CA GLU A 102 15.50 1.18 1.04
C GLU A 102 16.48 1.57 -0.09
N LYS A 103 16.25 1.08 -1.31
CA LYS A 103 17.05 1.39 -2.51
C LYS A 103 17.06 2.88 -2.86
N ASN A 104 15.98 3.59 -2.56
CA ASN A 104 15.86 5.03 -2.80
C ASN A 104 16.35 5.88 -1.60
N ASN A 105 17.03 5.27 -0.62
CA ASN A 105 17.52 5.92 0.59
C ASN A 105 16.41 6.63 1.39
N ALA A 106 15.17 6.15 1.27
CA ALA A 106 14.04 6.58 2.06
C ALA A 106 13.86 5.62 3.24
N SER A 107 12.99 5.98 4.18
CA SER A 107 12.71 5.15 5.35
C SER A 107 11.24 5.23 5.74
N PHE A 108 10.74 4.12 6.28
CA PHE A 108 9.41 4.09 6.86
C PHE A 108 9.35 5.00 8.09
N ALA A 109 8.22 5.66 8.26
CA ALA A 109 7.99 6.48 9.44
C ALA A 109 7.65 5.60 10.65
N PHE A 110 8.23 5.96 11.79
CA PHE A 110 7.79 5.50 13.10
C PHE A 110 7.06 6.66 13.79
N PRO A 111 6.16 6.41 14.74
CA PRO A 111 5.63 7.48 15.59
C PRO A 111 6.79 8.28 16.19
N SER A 112 6.79 9.60 15.97
CA SER A 112 7.86 10.48 16.42
C SER A 112 7.30 11.71 17.13
N GLN A 113 8.01 12.19 18.14
CA GLN A 113 7.68 13.43 18.84
C GLN A 113 8.94 14.29 18.96
N SER A 114 8.79 15.60 18.72
CA SER A 114 9.84 16.58 18.99
C SER A 114 9.69 17.10 20.41
N ILE A 115 10.70 16.88 21.27
CA ILE A 115 10.73 17.43 22.63
C ILE A 115 11.51 18.74 22.60
N TYR A 116 10.83 19.86 22.84
CA TYR A 116 11.48 21.15 23.03
C TYR A 116 11.91 21.28 24.50
N VAL A 117 13.22 21.34 24.75
CA VAL A 117 13.78 21.52 26.10
C VAL A 117 14.24 22.97 26.24
N GLU A 118 13.47 23.78 26.96
CA GLU A 118 13.90 25.11 27.38
C GLU A 118 14.95 25.01 28.48
N LYS A 119 16.13 25.59 28.23
CA LYS A 119 17.12 25.82 29.29
C LYS A 119 16.80 27.14 29.98
N LYS A 120 16.66 27.10 31.31
CA LYS A 120 16.65 28.30 32.16
C LYS A 120 18.04 28.90 32.26
#